data_AF-A0A3S0F953-F1
#
_entry.id   AF-A0A3S0F953-F1
#
_cell.length_a   1.000
_cell.length_b   1.000
_cell.length_c   1.000
_cell.angle_alpha   90.00
_cell.angle_beta   90.00
_cell.angle_gamma   90.00
#
_symmetry.space_group_name_H-M   'P 1'
#
loop_
_entity.id
_entity.type
_entity.pdbx_description
1 polymer ?
#
loop_
_entity_poly.entity_id
_entity_poly.type
_entity_poly.pdbx_seq_one_letter_code
_entity_poly.pdbx_strand_id
1 'polypeptide(L)'
;MVRLAPAPVTLLGEQEVLLGYAMPESTIPFSLTQHGSTGCHLHDLTLSPRAMEQIEASRAGQGVVLRLKLQGDVWMGREVASFHDPVECRINQSDWLTALAQCGHGQYLLFEVPILASKDPRAPSSARYLQQAKDHFAKGHFDEAVGACRRALEGLLEATQSKDAQFAAVKAFKSGKSEELNIDQREKLIRQAVMNYTHLAHHHEEGADVVRFDRSSAAMVLGLTASLIARIR
;
A
#
# COMPACT_ATOMS: atom_id res chain seq x y z
N MET A 1 -42.89 9.01 -2.07
CA MET A 1 -42.00 8.72 -3.22
C MET A 1 -40.65 9.28 -2.88
N VAL A 2 -39.55 8.63 -3.28
CA VAL A 2 -38.22 9.21 -3.17
C VAL A 2 -37.49 9.07 -4.50
N ARG A 3 -36.75 10.09 -4.88
CA ARG A 3 -35.96 10.12 -6.10
C ARG A 3 -34.52 10.41 -5.71
N LEU A 4 -33.65 9.44 -5.95
CA LEU A 4 -32.22 9.63 -5.82
C LEU A 4 -31.69 10.34 -7.06
N ALA A 5 -30.89 11.39 -6.86
CA ALA A 5 -30.15 12.02 -7.94
C ALA A 5 -28.81 11.28 -8.13
N PRO A 6 -28.11 11.51 -9.26
CA PRO A 6 -26.71 11.12 -9.41
C PRO A 6 -25.89 11.64 -8.22
N ALA A 7 -25.11 10.73 -7.63
CA ALA A 7 -24.33 11.01 -6.43
C ALA A 7 -22.88 11.30 -6.84
N PRO A 8 -22.30 12.48 -6.55
CA PRO A 8 -20.89 12.70 -6.81
C PRO A 8 -20.06 11.75 -5.94
N VAL A 9 -19.07 11.12 -6.56
CA VAL A 9 -18.15 10.18 -5.90
C VAL A 9 -16.76 10.80 -5.83
N THR A 10 -16.25 10.89 -4.61
CA THR A 10 -14.96 11.50 -4.33
C THR A 10 -14.02 10.46 -3.73
N LEU A 11 -12.81 10.38 -4.26
CA LEU A 11 -11.72 9.63 -3.65
C LEU A 11 -11.20 10.41 -2.44
N LEU A 12 -11.14 9.75 -1.28
CA LEU A 12 -10.56 10.33 -0.07
C LEU A 12 -9.08 9.93 0.02
N GLY A 13 -8.21 10.92 0.15
CA GLY A 13 -6.76 10.79 0.28
C GLY A 13 -6.17 12.09 0.83
N GLU A 14 -4.90 12.38 0.53
CA GLU A 14 -4.29 13.67 0.87
C GLU A 14 -4.99 14.85 0.17
N GLN A 15 -5.51 14.61 -1.03
CA GLN A 15 -6.38 15.52 -1.75
C GLN A 15 -7.67 14.79 -2.13
N GLU A 16 -8.80 15.44 -1.92
CA GLU A 16 -10.09 14.93 -2.36
C GLU A 16 -10.22 15.10 -3.88
N VAL A 17 -10.42 13.99 -4.60
CA VAL A 17 -10.52 13.98 -6.06
C VAL A 17 -11.91 13.52 -6.48
N LEU A 18 -12.63 14.35 -7.24
CA LEU A 18 -13.91 13.96 -7.85
C LEU A 18 -13.65 12.95 -8.97
N LEU A 19 -14.16 11.72 -8.80
CA LEU A 19 -14.02 10.65 -9.77
C LEU A 19 -15.14 10.68 -10.83
N GLY A 20 -16.31 11.21 -10.46
CA GLY A 20 -17.48 11.31 -11.33
C GLY A 20 -18.79 11.28 -10.55
N TYR A 21 -19.86 10.89 -11.22
CA TYR A 21 -21.19 10.77 -10.64
C TYR A 21 -21.67 9.33 -10.76
N ALA A 22 -22.03 8.72 -9.63
CA ALA A 22 -22.64 7.40 -9.60
C ALA A 22 -24.13 7.52 -9.89
N MET A 23 -24.57 6.82 -10.94
CA MET A 23 -25.95 6.82 -11.40
C MET A 23 -26.72 5.73 -10.66
N PRO A 24 -27.89 6.02 -10.06
CA PRO A 24 -28.74 4.97 -9.54
C PRO A 24 -29.24 4.10 -10.70
N GLU A 25 -29.15 2.77 -10.55
CA GLU A 25 -29.56 1.81 -11.59
C GLU A 25 -31.07 1.95 -11.93
N SER A 26 -31.88 2.23 -10.91
CA SER A 26 -33.31 2.45 -11.06
C SER A 26 -33.81 3.55 -10.14
N THR A 27 -34.77 4.33 -10.62
CA THR A 27 -35.54 5.23 -9.75
C THR A 27 -36.63 4.39 -9.08
N ILE A 28 -36.40 3.98 -7.83
CA ILE A 28 -37.37 3.16 -7.09
C ILE A 28 -38.26 4.10 -6.26
N PRO A 29 -39.55 4.28 -6.63
CA PRO A 29 -40.47 5.00 -5.76
C PRO A 29 -40.74 4.16 -4.52
N PHE A 30 -40.29 4.60 -3.34
CA PHE A 30 -40.76 4.02 -2.08
C PHE A 30 -41.81 4.90 -1.40
N SER A 31 -42.75 4.23 -0.74
CA SER A 31 -43.80 4.85 0.08
C SER A 31 -43.32 4.88 1.53
N LEU A 32 -43.39 6.06 2.15
CA LEU A 32 -43.12 6.20 3.57
C LEU A 32 -44.27 5.53 4.34
N THR A 33 -43.99 4.34 4.89
CA THR A 33 -44.89 3.63 5.80
C THR A 33 -44.58 4.03 7.24
N GLN A 34 -45.57 3.94 8.14
CA GLN A 34 -45.34 4.16 9.58
C GLN A 34 -44.35 3.15 10.20
N HIS A 35 -44.09 2.04 9.52
CA HIS A 35 -43.06 1.07 9.87
C HIS A 35 -41.80 1.34 9.05
N GLY A 36 -40.63 1.28 9.71
CA GLY A 36 -39.34 1.38 9.03
C GLY A 36 -39.20 0.25 8.01
N SER A 37 -38.76 0.59 6.81
CA SER A 37 -38.38 -0.36 5.77
C SER A 37 -36.91 -0.17 5.42
N THR A 38 -36.24 -1.26 5.05
CA THR A 38 -34.86 -1.23 4.56
C THR A 38 -34.88 -1.59 3.08
N GLY A 39 -34.25 -0.76 2.25
CA GLY A 39 -34.08 -0.98 0.82
C GLY A 39 -32.60 -1.08 0.46
N CYS A 40 -32.31 -1.74 -0.66
CA CYS A 40 -30.99 -1.75 -1.27
C CYS A 40 -31.06 -0.98 -2.59
N HIS A 41 -30.07 -0.11 -2.83
CA HIS A 41 -29.96 0.67 -4.06
C HIS A 41 -28.58 0.48 -4.65
N LEU A 42 -28.52 0.09 -5.92
CA LEU A 42 -27.28 -0.01 -6.67
C LEU A 42 -26.99 1.32 -7.37
N HIS A 43 -25.74 1.75 -7.26
CA HIS A 43 -25.22 2.95 -7.91
C HIS A 43 -23.99 2.58 -8.73
N ASP A 44 -24.03 2.91 -10.02
CA ASP A 44 -22.97 2.59 -10.98
C ASP A 44 -22.13 3.82 -11.29
N LEU A 45 -20.81 3.67 -11.15
CA LEU A 45 -19.83 4.67 -11.54
C LEU A 45 -18.90 4.08 -12.60
N THR A 46 -18.90 4.65 -13.80
CA THR A 46 -17.90 4.31 -14.81
C THR A 46 -16.63 5.13 -14.58
N LEU A 47 -15.52 4.45 -14.33
CA LEU A 47 -14.22 5.09 -14.13
C LEU A 47 -13.48 5.24 -15.46
N SER A 48 -13.04 6.46 -15.76
CA SER A 48 -12.13 6.70 -16.89
C SER A 48 -10.73 6.15 -16.59
N PRO A 49 -9.88 5.87 -17.60
CA PRO A 49 -8.49 5.47 -17.38
C PRO A 49 -7.72 6.44 -16.47
N ARG A 50 -7.93 7.75 -16.64
CA ARG A 50 -7.35 8.78 -15.78
C ARG A 50 -7.84 8.68 -14.34
N ALA A 51 -9.13 8.44 -14.12
CA ALA A 51 -9.67 8.25 -12.78
C ALA A 51 -9.09 6.99 -12.11
N MET A 52 -8.91 5.91 -12.88
CA MET A 52 -8.22 4.69 -12.41
C MET A 52 -6.78 4.99 -12.00
N GLU A 53 -6.01 5.68 -12.84
CA GLU A 53 -4.63 6.09 -12.52
C GLU A 53 -4.57 6.96 -11.26
N GLN A 54 -5.53 7.87 -11.08
CA GLN A 54 -5.63 8.71 -9.88
C GLN A 54 -5.90 7.87 -8.62
N ILE A 55 -6.77 6.87 -8.70
CA ILE A 55 -7.03 5.95 -7.60
C ILE A 55 -5.77 5.14 -7.29
N GLU A 56 -5.11 4.57 -8.30
CA GLU A 56 -3.88 3.78 -8.14
C GLU A 56 -2.72 4.59 -7.55
N ALA A 57 -2.57 5.84 -7.99
CA ALA A 57 -1.58 6.77 -7.46
C ALA A 57 -1.88 7.10 -5.99
N SER A 58 -3.12 7.49 -5.68
CA SER A 58 -3.52 7.89 -4.33
C SER A 58 -3.51 6.74 -3.33
N ARG A 59 -3.91 5.53 -3.73
CA ARG A 59 -3.96 4.38 -2.79
C ARG A 59 -2.56 3.89 -2.43
N ALA A 60 -1.57 4.12 -3.29
CA ALA A 60 -0.18 3.70 -3.09
C ALA A 60 -0.02 2.22 -2.63
N GLY A 61 -0.84 1.34 -3.21
CA GLY A 61 -0.87 -0.08 -2.85
C GLY A 61 -1.80 -0.46 -1.69
N GLN A 62 -2.40 0.49 -0.96
CA GLN A 62 -3.36 0.26 0.11
C GLN A 62 -4.80 0.06 -0.42
N GLY A 63 -5.76 -0.02 0.50
CA GLY A 63 -7.19 0.05 0.20
C GLY A 63 -7.64 1.44 -0.25
N VAL A 64 -8.89 1.54 -0.66
CA VAL A 64 -9.50 2.75 -1.23
C VAL A 64 -10.64 3.21 -0.34
N VAL A 65 -10.74 4.52 -0.10
CA VAL A 65 -11.90 5.11 0.57
C VAL A 65 -12.60 6.05 -0.39
N LEU A 66 -13.87 5.77 -0.67
CA LEU A 66 -14.72 6.59 -1.52
C LEU A 66 -15.80 7.25 -0.68
N ARG A 67 -16.11 8.51 -0.99
CA ARG A 67 -17.26 9.22 -0.43
C ARG A 67 -18.30 9.40 -1.53
N LEU A 68 -19.48 8.82 -1.34
CA LEU A 68 -20.65 9.06 -2.17
C LEU A 68 -21.54 10.08 -1.46
N LYS A 69 -21.87 11.19 -2.11
CA LYS A 69 -22.88 12.11 -1.55
C LYS A 69 -24.24 11.75 -2.10
N LEU A 70 -25.03 11.01 -1.33
CA LEU A 70 -26.41 10.72 -1.68
C LEU A 70 -27.22 12.00 -1.55
N GLN A 71 -28.08 12.24 -2.54
CA GLN A 71 -29.00 13.36 -2.50
C GLN A 71 -30.27 12.97 -3.21
N GLY A 72 -31.38 13.52 -2.76
CA GLY A 72 -32.67 13.21 -3.35
C GLY A 72 -33.79 13.99 -2.72
N ASP A 73 -34.96 13.79 -3.30
CA ASP A 73 -36.19 14.41 -2.86
C ASP A 73 -37.13 13.34 -2.33
N VAL A 74 -37.80 13.66 -1.24
CA VAL A 74 -38.79 12.83 -0.55
C VAL A 74 -40.14 13.54 -0.65
N TRP A 75 -41.10 12.90 -1.32
CA TRP A 75 -42.47 13.38 -1.44
C TRP A 75 -43.35 12.73 -0.37
N MET A 76 -43.96 13.57 0.47
CA MET A 76 -44.97 13.25 1.48
C MET A 76 -46.29 13.95 1.11
N GLY A 77 -47.12 13.29 0.29
CA GLY A 77 -48.33 13.93 -0.24
C GLY A 77 -47.98 15.11 -1.16
N ARG A 78 -48.26 16.34 -0.72
CA ARG A 78 -47.91 17.58 -1.44
C ARG A 78 -46.59 18.21 -0.99
N GLU A 79 -46.03 17.74 0.12
CA GLU A 79 -44.77 18.25 0.65
C GLU A 79 -43.58 17.54 0.02
N VAL A 80 -42.54 18.31 -0.28
CA VAL A 80 -41.26 17.81 -0.79
C VAL A 80 -40.18 18.20 0.21
N ALA A 81 -39.45 17.20 0.70
CA ALA A 81 -38.29 17.39 1.55
C ALA A 81 -37.06 16.86 0.81
N SER A 82 -36.05 17.70 0.61
CA SER A 82 -34.77 17.28 0.05
C SER A 82 -33.84 16.79 1.16
N PHE A 83 -33.02 15.79 0.86
CA PHE A 83 -31.97 15.32 1.76
C PHE A 83 -30.62 15.27 1.06
N HIS A 84 -29.56 15.42 1.85
CA HIS A 84 -28.20 15.07 1.46
C HIS A 84 -27.62 14.18 2.54
N ASP A 85 -26.87 13.14 2.16
CA ASP A 85 -26.19 12.29 3.12
C ASP A 85 -24.87 11.75 2.54
N PRO A 86 -23.70 12.08 3.13
CA PRO A 86 -22.44 11.49 2.71
C PRO A 86 -22.29 10.06 3.25
N VAL A 87 -22.09 9.12 2.35
CA VAL A 87 -21.79 7.72 2.66
C VAL A 87 -20.33 7.43 2.32
N GLU A 88 -19.57 6.95 3.29
CA GLU A 88 -18.20 6.48 3.08
C GLU A 88 -18.17 4.98 2.80
N CYS A 89 -17.58 4.60 1.68
CA CYS A 89 -17.31 3.22 1.31
C CYS A 89 -15.81 2.94 1.47
N ARG A 90 -15.46 2.01 2.35
CA ARG A 90 -14.08 1.53 2.53
C ARG A 90 -13.93 0.20 1.81
N ILE A 91 -13.08 0.17 0.78
CA ILE A 91 -12.72 -1.03 0.04
C ILE A 91 -11.34 -1.45 0.52
N ASN A 92 -11.22 -2.65 1.11
CA ASN A 92 -9.92 -3.14 1.54
C ASN A 92 -9.03 -3.48 0.33
N GLN A 93 -7.73 -3.63 0.57
CA GLN A 93 -6.75 -3.89 -0.49
C GLN A 93 -7.09 -5.15 -1.30
N SER A 94 -7.45 -6.25 -0.63
CA SER A 94 -7.73 -7.53 -1.30
C SER A 94 -8.94 -7.47 -2.22
N ASP A 95 -10.03 -6.82 -1.78
CA ASP A 95 -11.24 -6.61 -2.57
C ASP A 95 -10.95 -5.73 -3.79
N TRP A 96 -10.14 -4.66 -3.59
CA TRP A 96 -9.72 -3.80 -4.68
C TRP A 96 -8.87 -4.54 -5.71
N LEU A 97 -7.88 -5.34 -5.27
CA LEU A 97 -7.05 -6.14 -6.19
C LEU A 97 -7.88 -7.17 -6.97
N THR A 98 -8.90 -7.75 -6.33
CA THR A 98 -9.85 -8.66 -6.99
C THR A 98 -10.63 -7.92 -8.08
N ALA A 99 -11.12 -6.71 -7.78
CA ALA A 99 -11.80 -5.88 -8.76
C ALA A 99 -10.89 -5.49 -9.95
N LEU A 100 -9.63 -5.13 -9.69
CA LEU A 100 -8.63 -4.81 -10.73
C LEU A 100 -8.37 -6.01 -11.66
N ALA A 101 -8.30 -7.22 -11.10
CA ALA A 101 -8.12 -8.44 -11.88
C ALA A 101 -9.35 -8.74 -12.75
N GLN A 102 -10.56 -8.59 -12.18
CA GLN A 102 -11.82 -8.84 -12.88
C GLN A 102 -12.06 -7.86 -14.04
N CYS A 103 -11.59 -6.61 -13.92
CA CYS A 103 -11.71 -5.62 -15.00
C CYS A 103 -10.53 -5.64 -15.98
N GLY A 104 -9.57 -6.56 -15.83
CA GLY A 104 -8.41 -6.70 -16.71
C GLY A 104 -7.40 -5.55 -16.62
N HIS A 105 -7.46 -4.74 -15.57
CA HIS A 105 -6.54 -3.60 -15.38
C HIS A 105 -5.14 -4.06 -14.98
N GLY A 106 -5.03 -5.13 -14.19
CA GLY A 106 -3.75 -5.70 -13.80
C GLY A 106 -3.88 -6.88 -12.83
N GLN A 107 -2.81 -7.66 -12.73
CA GLN A 107 -2.68 -8.73 -11.75
C GLN A 107 -1.65 -8.33 -10.70
N TYR A 108 -2.01 -8.48 -9.44
CA TYR A 108 -1.18 -8.10 -8.29
C TYR A 108 -1.08 -9.30 -7.35
N LEU A 109 0.11 -9.47 -6.75
CA LEU A 109 0.37 -10.52 -5.78
C LEU A 109 0.54 -9.91 -4.40
N LEU A 110 -0.25 -10.39 -3.44
CA LEU A 110 -0.09 -10.07 -2.03
C LEU A 110 0.71 -11.18 -1.36
N PHE A 111 1.86 -10.83 -0.78
CA PHE A 111 2.69 -11.76 -0.03
C PHE A 111 2.67 -11.40 1.46
N GLU A 112 2.37 -12.39 2.30
CA GLU A 112 2.52 -12.27 3.73
C GLU A 112 3.97 -12.56 4.13
N VAL A 113 4.56 -11.62 4.87
CA VAL A 113 5.92 -11.75 5.39
C VAL A 113 5.80 -11.82 6.91
N PRO A 114 6.05 -12.98 7.54
CA PRO A 114 6.01 -13.08 8.99
C PRO A 114 7.14 -12.24 9.57
N ILE A 115 6.78 -11.27 10.41
CA ILE A 115 7.73 -10.43 11.11
C ILE A 115 7.77 -10.90 12.56
N LEU A 116 8.91 -11.46 12.98
CA LEU A 116 9.09 -11.86 14.37
C LEU A 116 9.07 -10.64 15.29
N ALA A 117 8.18 -10.67 16.29
CA ALA A 117 8.14 -9.66 17.33
C ALA A 117 9.39 -9.80 18.22
N SER A 118 10.08 -8.69 18.46
CA SER A 118 11.16 -8.65 19.46
C SER A 118 10.57 -8.91 20.85
N LYS A 119 11.24 -9.74 21.64
CA LYS A 119 10.90 -9.95 23.07
C LYS A 119 11.27 -8.74 23.94
N ASP A 120 12.18 -7.89 23.47
CA ASP A 120 12.56 -6.64 24.11
C ASP A 120 11.83 -5.45 23.46
N PRO A 121 10.94 -4.74 24.17
CA PRO A 121 10.24 -3.55 23.68
C PRO A 121 11.15 -2.37 23.36
N ARG A 122 12.39 -2.33 23.88
CA ARG A 122 13.34 -1.22 23.74
C ARG A 122 14.38 -1.45 22.65
N ALA A 123 14.56 -2.69 22.20
CA ALA A 123 15.44 -2.98 21.09
C ALA A 123 14.81 -2.46 19.79
N PRO A 124 15.51 -1.62 18.99
CA PRO A 124 15.04 -1.22 17.67
C PRO A 124 14.98 -2.47 16.79
N SER A 125 13.79 -3.07 16.71
CA SER A 125 13.58 -4.30 15.98
C SER A 125 13.61 -4.03 14.49
N SER A 126 14.24 -4.91 13.71
CA SER A 126 14.15 -4.90 12.24
C SER A 126 12.70 -4.82 11.76
N ALA A 127 11.77 -5.41 12.53
CA ALA A 127 10.33 -5.29 12.38
C ALA A 127 9.83 -3.84 12.35
N ARG A 128 10.24 -3.01 13.32
CA ARG A 128 9.83 -1.61 13.41
C ARG A 128 10.34 -0.80 12.23
N TYR A 129 11.60 -1.00 11.84
CA TYR A 129 12.17 -0.32 10.67
C TYR A 129 11.53 -0.78 9.36
N LEU A 130 11.17 -2.06 9.23
CA LEU A 130 10.43 -2.57 8.09
C LEU A 130 9.02 -1.96 7.99
N GLN A 131 8.33 -1.81 9.13
CA GLN A 131 7.04 -1.11 9.16
C GLN A 131 7.19 0.37 8.77
N GLN A 132 8.19 1.07 9.29
CA GLN A 132 8.49 2.44 8.87
C GLN A 132 8.80 2.54 7.37
N ALA A 133 9.56 1.58 6.82
CA ALA A 133 9.85 1.54 5.40
C ALA A 133 8.58 1.39 4.55
N LYS A 134 7.66 0.50 4.97
CA LYS A 134 6.35 0.35 4.34
C LYS A 134 5.54 1.65 4.39
N ASP A 135 5.54 2.34 5.52
CA ASP A 135 4.79 3.60 5.69
C ASP A 135 5.37 4.71 4.82
N HIS A 136 6.70 4.83 4.74
CA HIS A 136 7.38 5.76 3.83
C HIS A 136 7.09 5.44 2.36
N PHE A 137 7.13 4.17 1.98
CA PHE A 137 6.82 3.72 0.63
C PHE A 137 5.39 4.08 0.22
N ALA A 138 4.43 3.88 1.12
CA ALA A 138 3.03 4.24 0.89
C ALA A 138 2.81 5.75 0.71
N LYS A 139 3.69 6.59 1.27
CA LYS A 139 3.65 8.05 1.14
C LYS A 139 4.44 8.59 -0.05
N GLY A 140 5.07 7.72 -0.85
CA GLY A 140 5.95 8.13 -1.95
C GLY A 140 7.32 8.65 -1.51
N HIS A 141 7.67 8.51 -0.21
CA HIS A 141 8.97 8.90 0.35
C HIS A 141 9.98 7.76 0.11
N PHE A 142 10.39 7.58 -1.14
CA PHE A 142 11.13 6.39 -1.58
C PHE A 142 12.55 6.32 -1.01
N ASP A 143 13.25 7.44 -0.91
CA ASP A 143 14.60 7.48 -0.32
C ASP A 143 14.55 7.12 1.18
N GLU A 144 13.57 7.65 1.90
CA GLU A 144 13.33 7.36 3.31
C GLU A 144 12.90 5.90 3.52
N ALA A 145 12.10 5.34 2.61
CA ALA A 145 11.73 3.93 2.62
C ALA A 145 12.97 3.05 2.50
N VAL A 146 13.84 3.35 1.52
CA VAL A 146 15.12 2.63 1.32
C VAL A 146 16.05 2.78 2.52
N GLY A 147 16.17 3.98 3.09
CA GLY A 147 16.95 4.22 4.31
C GLY A 147 16.41 3.44 5.52
N ALA A 148 15.09 3.33 5.68
CA ALA A 148 14.48 2.51 6.72
C ALA A 148 14.73 1.00 6.48
N CYS A 149 14.67 0.52 5.22
CA CYS A 149 15.05 -0.85 4.87
C CYS A 149 16.51 -1.16 5.24
N ARG A 150 17.43 -0.21 4.99
CA ARG A 150 18.84 -0.35 5.39
C ARG A 150 18.97 -0.53 6.90
N ARG A 151 18.37 0.35 7.69
CA ARG A 151 18.36 0.24 9.17
C ARG A 151 17.77 -1.07 9.66
N ALA A 152 16.75 -1.59 8.96
CA ALA A 152 16.17 -2.89 9.28
C ALA A 152 17.18 -4.04 9.11
N LEU A 153 17.97 -4.02 8.03
CA LEU A 153 19.02 -5.01 7.74
C LEU A 153 20.22 -4.89 8.70
N GLU A 154 20.60 -3.68 9.07
CA GLU A 154 21.64 -3.42 10.08
C GLU A 154 21.22 -3.94 11.46
N GLY A 155 19.98 -3.66 11.89
CA GLY A 155 19.41 -4.22 13.12
C GLY A 155 19.34 -5.75 13.10
N LEU A 156 19.10 -6.35 11.92
CA LEU A 156 19.10 -7.80 11.74
C LEU A 156 20.51 -8.38 11.94
N LEU A 157 21.53 -7.75 11.37
CA LEU A 157 22.93 -8.13 11.55
C LEU A 157 23.34 -8.13 13.03
N GLU A 158 22.88 -7.12 13.78
CA GLU A 158 23.17 -6.98 15.20
C GLU A 158 22.43 -8.02 16.05
N ALA A 159 21.13 -8.19 15.81
CA ALA A 159 20.32 -9.17 16.53
C ALA A 159 20.80 -10.62 16.34
N THR A 160 21.32 -10.94 15.15
CA THR A 160 21.86 -12.27 14.83
C THR A 160 23.34 -12.44 15.15
N GLN A 161 24.02 -11.39 15.63
CA GLN A 161 25.48 -11.36 15.82
C GLN A 161 26.26 -11.86 14.59
N SER A 162 25.71 -11.66 13.38
CA SER A 162 26.22 -12.32 12.17
C SER A 162 27.14 -11.45 11.32
N LYS A 163 27.67 -10.34 11.88
CA LYS A 163 28.61 -9.44 11.17
C LYS A 163 29.84 -10.21 10.67
N ASP A 164 30.50 -10.99 11.53
CA ASP A 164 31.69 -11.75 11.16
C ASP A 164 31.37 -12.87 10.15
N ALA A 165 30.25 -13.57 10.36
CA ALA A 165 29.81 -14.62 9.45
C ALA A 165 29.45 -14.07 8.05
N GLN A 166 28.89 -12.86 7.98
CA GLN A 166 28.64 -12.17 6.71
C GLN A 166 29.93 -11.76 6.03
N PHE A 167 30.88 -11.18 6.79
CA PHE A 167 32.19 -10.83 6.24
C PHE A 167 32.93 -12.05 5.69
N ALA A 168 32.90 -13.17 6.42
CA ALA A 168 33.49 -14.44 5.97
C ALA A 168 32.86 -14.93 4.66
N ALA A 169 31.52 -14.89 4.54
CA ALA A 169 30.83 -15.26 3.31
C ALA A 169 31.25 -14.36 2.12
N VAL A 170 31.32 -13.05 2.32
CA VAL A 170 31.77 -12.09 1.30
C VAL A 170 33.22 -12.35 0.89
N LYS A 171 34.10 -12.62 1.85
CA LYS A 171 35.51 -12.92 1.57
C LYS A 171 35.65 -14.21 0.76
N ALA A 172 34.93 -15.27 1.13
CA ALA A 172 34.91 -16.53 0.41
C ALA A 172 34.40 -16.37 -1.03
N PHE A 173 33.34 -15.58 -1.23
CA PHE A 173 32.85 -15.25 -2.57
C PHE A 173 33.92 -14.54 -3.41
N LYS A 174 34.56 -13.50 -2.86
CA LYS A 174 35.63 -12.75 -3.55
C LYS A 174 36.87 -13.57 -3.85
N SER A 175 37.15 -14.64 -3.09
CA SER A 175 38.25 -15.56 -3.36
C SER A 175 37.92 -16.65 -4.39
N GLY A 176 36.82 -16.54 -5.13
CA GLY A 176 36.43 -17.50 -6.18
C GLY A 176 35.80 -18.79 -5.65
N LYS A 177 35.45 -18.86 -4.37
CA LYS A 177 34.85 -20.05 -3.74
C LYS A 177 33.31 -20.01 -3.77
N SER A 178 32.73 -19.39 -4.80
CA SER A 178 31.27 -19.20 -4.89
C SER A 178 30.50 -20.50 -4.89
N GLU A 179 31.07 -21.56 -5.46
CA GLU A 179 30.46 -22.89 -5.53
C GLU A 179 30.46 -23.61 -4.17
N GLU A 180 31.43 -23.31 -3.30
CA GLU A 180 31.55 -23.89 -1.95
C GLU A 180 30.54 -23.28 -0.96
N LEU A 181 29.86 -22.19 -1.34
CA LEU A 181 28.96 -21.48 -0.43
C LEU A 181 27.62 -22.20 -0.27
N ASN A 182 27.26 -22.48 0.97
CA ASN A 182 25.94 -23.00 1.33
C ASN A 182 24.86 -21.90 1.22
N ILE A 183 23.59 -22.30 1.36
CA ILE A 183 22.44 -21.41 1.22
C ILE A 183 22.49 -20.24 2.22
N ASP A 184 22.84 -20.50 3.48
CA ASP A 184 22.92 -19.47 4.52
C ASP A 184 24.02 -18.44 4.26
N GLN A 185 25.13 -18.86 3.64
CA GLN A 185 26.21 -17.96 3.22
C GLN A 185 25.79 -17.14 2.00
N ARG A 186 25.09 -17.75 1.03
CA ARG A 186 24.54 -17.04 -0.13
C ARG A 186 23.50 -16.00 0.29
N GLU A 187 22.66 -16.30 1.29
CA GLU A 187 21.74 -15.33 1.87
C GLU A 187 22.45 -14.13 2.49
N LYS A 188 23.57 -14.35 3.18
CA LYS A 188 24.42 -13.27 3.70
C LYS A 188 25.01 -12.40 2.60
N LEU A 189 25.34 -12.99 1.44
CA LEU A 189 25.76 -12.24 0.26
C LEU A 189 24.63 -11.38 -0.31
N ILE A 190 23.42 -11.92 -0.43
CA ILE A 190 22.24 -11.18 -0.90
C ILE A 190 21.99 -9.99 0.05
N ARG A 191 22.00 -10.23 1.36
CA ARG A 191 21.87 -9.17 2.37
C ARG A 191 22.94 -8.09 2.21
N GLN A 192 24.21 -8.47 2.04
CA GLN A 192 25.30 -7.51 1.81
C GLN A 192 25.08 -6.72 0.49
N ALA A 193 24.63 -7.37 -0.58
CA ALA A 193 24.36 -6.71 -1.85
C ALA A 193 23.25 -5.66 -1.70
N VAL A 194 22.17 -5.98 -1.00
CA VAL A 194 21.09 -5.01 -0.69
C VAL A 194 21.61 -3.87 0.18
N MET A 195 22.42 -4.17 1.20
CA MET A 195 23.05 -3.12 2.01
C MET A 195 23.97 -2.21 1.18
N ASN A 196 24.70 -2.74 0.20
CA ASN A 196 25.52 -1.92 -0.68
C ASN A 196 24.65 -1.05 -1.60
N TYR A 197 23.59 -1.62 -2.18
CA TYR A 197 22.64 -0.90 -3.03
C TYR A 197 22.00 0.29 -2.32
N THR A 198 21.60 0.10 -1.06
CA THR A 198 20.96 1.14 -0.24
C THR A 198 21.93 2.18 0.32
N HIS A 199 23.25 2.03 0.13
CA HIS A 199 24.25 3.00 0.60
C HIS A 199 24.13 4.36 -0.10
N LEU A 200 23.58 4.39 -1.32
CA LEU A 200 23.36 5.60 -2.11
C LEU A 200 22.37 6.58 -1.47
N ALA A 201 21.47 6.12 -0.59
CA ALA A 201 20.48 6.95 0.08
C ALA A 201 21.08 7.95 1.11
N HIS A 202 22.38 7.89 1.39
CA HIS A 202 23.02 8.65 2.48
C HIS A 202 24.17 9.58 2.04
N HIS A 203 24.57 9.55 0.77
CA HIS A 203 25.64 10.41 0.25
C HIS A 203 25.04 11.56 -0.56
N HIS A 204 24.74 12.67 0.10
CA HIS A 204 24.56 13.97 -0.54
C HIS A 204 25.93 14.64 -0.68
N GLU A 205 26.81 14.09 -1.52
CA GLU A 205 28.03 14.81 -1.89
C GLU A 205 27.69 15.92 -2.89
N GLU A 206 28.12 17.16 -2.61
CA GLU A 206 27.95 18.30 -3.50
C GLU A 206 28.63 18.02 -4.85
N GLY A 207 27.83 17.90 -5.91
CA GLY A 207 28.32 17.76 -7.30
C GLY A 207 28.17 16.37 -7.92
N ALA A 208 27.73 15.35 -7.17
CA ALA A 208 27.29 14.08 -7.75
C ALA A 208 25.81 14.15 -8.12
N ASP A 209 25.42 13.59 -9.28
CA ASP A 209 24.01 13.40 -9.62
C ASP A 209 23.33 12.66 -8.47
N VAL A 210 22.36 13.32 -7.80
CA VAL A 210 21.62 12.72 -6.70
C VAL A 210 20.78 11.58 -7.28
N VAL A 211 21.30 10.36 -7.18
CA VAL A 211 20.56 9.15 -7.56
C VAL A 211 19.42 8.97 -6.56
N ARG A 212 18.24 9.47 -6.93
CA ARG A 212 16.99 9.28 -6.18
C ARG A 212 16.43 7.90 -6.45
N PHE A 213 15.88 7.27 -5.42
CA PHE A 213 15.12 6.04 -5.61
C PHE A 213 13.74 6.36 -6.16
N ASP A 214 13.36 5.66 -7.22
CA ASP A 214 12.01 5.66 -7.73
C ASP A 214 11.15 4.60 -7.01
N ARG A 215 9.86 4.58 -7.31
CA ARG A 215 8.92 3.61 -6.74
C ARG A 215 9.34 2.17 -7.02
N SER A 216 9.85 1.88 -8.22
CA SER A 216 10.21 0.52 -8.62
C SER A 216 11.42 0.01 -7.82
N SER A 217 12.46 0.84 -7.69
CA SER A 217 13.65 0.53 -6.90
C SER A 217 13.34 0.38 -5.42
N ALA A 218 12.52 1.27 -4.85
CA ALA A 218 12.12 1.18 -3.46
C ALA A 218 11.27 -0.07 -3.19
N ALA A 219 10.41 -0.48 -4.12
CA ALA A 219 9.62 -1.70 -4.01
C ALA A 219 10.51 -2.95 -4.02
N MET A 220 11.52 -2.98 -4.88
CA MET A 220 12.52 -4.06 -4.92
C MET A 220 13.26 -4.19 -3.59
N VAL A 221 13.80 -3.10 -3.07
CA VAL A 221 14.52 -3.09 -1.79
C VAL A 221 13.61 -3.53 -0.64
N LEU A 222 12.39 -2.99 -0.58
CA LEU A 222 11.41 -3.35 0.45
C LEU A 222 11.09 -4.85 0.42
N GLY A 223 10.85 -5.42 -0.77
CA GLY A 223 10.60 -6.85 -0.95
C GLY A 223 11.78 -7.71 -0.49
N LEU A 224 13.00 -7.39 -0.94
CA LEU A 224 14.21 -8.12 -0.54
C LEU A 224 14.45 -8.04 0.97
N THR A 225 14.30 -6.86 1.58
CA THR A 225 14.45 -6.68 3.03
C THR A 225 13.41 -7.49 3.80
N ALA A 226 12.16 -7.47 3.36
CA ALA A 226 11.08 -8.23 3.98
C ALA A 226 11.37 -9.74 3.93
N SER A 227 11.75 -10.27 2.76
CA SER A 227 12.11 -11.69 2.59
C SER A 227 13.31 -12.10 3.45
N LEU A 228 14.34 -11.25 3.56
CA LEU A 228 15.52 -11.53 4.39
C LEU A 228 15.19 -11.52 5.89
N ILE A 229 14.26 -10.66 6.33
CA ILE A 229 13.82 -10.63 7.73
C ILE A 229 12.99 -11.87 8.09
N ALA A 230 12.10 -12.31 7.20
CA ALA A 230 11.28 -13.52 7.43
C ALA A 230 12.08 -14.83 7.49
N ARG A 231 13.33 -14.83 7.01
CA ARG A 231 14.22 -15.99 7.07
C ARG A 231 14.82 -16.23 8.45
N ILE A 232 14.80 -15.23 9.34
CA ILE A 232 15.27 -15.38 10.71
C ILE A 232 14.32 -16.35 11.42
N ARG A 233 14.81 -17.50 11.85
CA ARG A 233 14.11 -18.46 12.70
C ARG A 233 14.87 -18.63 14.00
#